data_AF-A0ABD6HUP4-F1
#
_entry.id   AF-A0ABD6HUP4-F1
#
_cell.length_a   1.000
_cell.length_b   1.000
_cell.length_c   1.000
_cell.angle_alpha   90.00
_cell.angle_beta   90.00
_cell.angle_gamma   90.00
#
_symmetry.space_group_name_H-M   'P 1'
#
loop_
_entity.id
_entity.type
_entity.pdbx_description
1 polymer ?
#
loop_
_entity_poly.entity_id
_entity_poly.type
_entity_poly.pdbx_seq_one_letter_code
_entity_poly.pdbx_strand_id
1 'polypeptide(L)'
;MILRASVLSALLLVGLGAAPKHSVSANDKRMQDNLIKVIEKQTNKKVRILETKPLKSNQDLKIVVVEDPDTKYQIPLVVSKDGNLVIGLSNIFFSDKSDDVKLVAETNQKIQALNATQQNSAKLNAIFNEIPADYAIELPSTNAANKDKILYIVSDPMCPHCQKELTKLRDHLKENTVRMVVVGWLGVNSAKKAALIQEEMAKARARGASVEDKISILEKIYSTQYDINAQKEPEDLRTKVENTTKKIFESGVIKGVPFLYHYKA
;
A
#
# COMPACT_ATOMS: atom_id res chain seq x y z
N MET A 1 -31.06 -0.43 -69.96
CA MET A 1 -29.74 -0.99 -70.33
C MET A 1 -28.72 0.11 -70.02
N ILE A 2 -27.77 0.04 -69.10
CA ILE A 2 -27.06 -1.05 -68.40
C ILE A 2 -26.64 -0.50 -67.02
N LEU A 3 -26.75 -1.34 -65.99
CA LEU A 3 -26.17 -1.15 -64.65
C LEU A 3 -24.64 -1.08 -64.72
N ARG A 4 -24.01 -0.23 -63.89
CA ARG A 4 -22.70 -0.55 -63.31
C ARG A 4 -22.69 -0.30 -61.80
N ALA A 5 -22.44 -1.40 -61.11
CA ALA A 5 -22.32 -1.57 -59.67
C ALA A 5 -20.92 -1.11 -59.19
N SER A 6 -20.84 -0.47 -58.03
CA SER A 6 -20.26 -1.02 -56.79
C SER A 6 -18.80 -0.63 -56.56
N VAL A 7 -18.53 0.11 -55.48
CA VAL A 7 -17.66 -0.33 -54.37
C VAL A 7 -18.09 0.44 -53.11
N LEU A 8 -18.76 -0.24 -52.17
CA LEU A 8 -19.00 0.24 -50.81
C LEU A 8 -17.83 -0.30 -49.96
N SER A 9 -17.00 0.58 -49.41
CA SER A 9 -15.94 0.21 -48.48
C SER A 9 -16.49 0.26 -47.06
N ALA A 10 -16.64 -0.92 -46.44
CA ALA A 10 -17.06 -1.05 -45.05
C ALA A 10 -15.84 -0.84 -44.13
N LEU A 11 -15.80 0.30 -43.43
CA LEU A 11 -14.90 0.49 -42.29
C LEU A 11 -15.45 -0.28 -41.09
N LEU A 12 -14.77 -1.37 -40.70
CA LEU A 12 -14.95 -1.99 -39.39
C LEU A 12 -14.50 -1.01 -38.30
N LEU A 13 -15.45 -0.53 -37.48
CA LEU A 13 -15.14 0.01 -36.17
C LEU A 13 -14.71 -1.13 -35.25
N VAL A 14 -13.42 -1.21 -34.96
CA VAL A 14 -12.90 -2.01 -33.85
C VAL A 14 -13.24 -1.28 -32.57
N GLY A 15 -14.32 -1.72 -31.91
CA GLY A 15 -14.70 -1.23 -30.59
C GLY A 15 -13.61 -1.53 -29.58
N LEU A 16 -13.06 -0.49 -28.96
CA LEU A 16 -12.24 -0.62 -27.76
C LEU A 16 -13.10 -1.26 -26.66
N GLY A 17 -12.78 -2.50 -26.32
CA GLY A 17 -13.35 -3.18 -25.16
C GLY A 17 -12.99 -2.44 -23.88
N ALA A 18 -13.96 -1.69 -23.34
CA ALA A 18 -13.92 -1.23 -21.97
C ALA A 18 -13.91 -2.45 -21.04
N ALA A 19 -12.95 -2.49 -20.12
CA ALA A 19 -12.92 -3.50 -19.07
C ALA A 19 -14.26 -3.54 -18.31
N PRO A 20 -14.79 -4.73 -17.96
CA PRO A 20 -16.07 -4.85 -17.31
C PRO A 20 -16.00 -4.23 -15.91
N LYS A 21 -16.62 -3.05 -15.74
CA LYS A 21 -17.02 -2.55 -14.43
C LYS A 21 -17.93 -3.61 -13.82
N HIS A 22 -17.47 -4.31 -12.79
CA HIS A 22 -18.32 -5.25 -12.04
C HIS A 22 -19.54 -4.49 -11.53
N SER A 23 -20.69 -4.68 -12.17
CA SER A 23 -21.94 -4.09 -11.76
C SER A 23 -22.38 -4.74 -10.45
N VAL A 24 -22.42 -3.97 -9.37
CA VAL A 24 -23.01 -4.40 -8.10
C VAL A 24 -24.46 -4.82 -8.36
N SER A 25 -24.85 -6.02 -7.94
CA SER A 25 -26.22 -6.51 -8.17
C SER A 25 -27.24 -5.57 -7.52
N ALA A 26 -28.44 -5.44 -8.09
CA ALA A 26 -29.49 -4.59 -7.51
C ALA A 26 -29.81 -4.95 -6.05
N ASN A 27 -29.70 -6.25 -5.72
CA ASN A 27 -29.88 -6.75 -4.36
C ASN A 27 -28.74 -6.33 -3.43
N ASP A 28 -27.49 -6.37 -3.91
CA ASP A 28 -26.35 -5.90 -3.14
C ASP A 28 -26.41 -4.39 -2.89
N LYS A 29 -26.83 -3.61 -3.89
CA LYS A 29 -27.01 -2.17 -3.73
C LYS A 29 -28.06 -1.86 -2.66
N ARG A 30 -29.20 -2.55 -2.69
CA ARG A 30 -30.26 -2.38 -1.67
C ARG A 30 -29.77 -2.74 -0.27
N MET A 31 -29.06 -3.86 -0.13
CA MET A 31 -28.45 -4.28 1.14
C MET A 31 -27.49 -3.21 1.67
N GLN A 32 -26.61 -2.71 0.80
CA GLN A 32 -25.63 -1.68 1.13
C GLN A 32 -26.29 -0.36 1.57
N ASP A 33 -27.31 0.10 0.83
CA ASP A 33 -28.06 1.32 1.18
C ASP A 33 -28.77 1.17 2.54
N ASN A 34 -29.34 0.01 2.82
CA ASN A 34 -30.00 -0.28 4.09
C ASN A 34 -29.02 -0.35 5.25
N LEU A 35 -27.87 -1.03 5.07
CA LEU A 35 -26.79 -1.10 6.04
C LEU A 35 -26.35 0.31 6.47
N ILE A 36 -26.08 1.19 5.50
CA ILE A 36 -25.66 2.57 5.77
C ILE A 36 -26.73 3.30 6.56
N LYS A 37 -28.01 3.19 6.17
CA LYS A 37 -29.13 3.82 6.88
C LYS A 37 -29.29 3.31 8.31
N VAL A 38 -29.15 2.01 8.54
CA VAL A 38 -29.25 1.41 9.87
C VAL A 38 -28.16 1.96 10.78
N ILE A 39 -26.91 1.97 10.32
CA ILE A 39 -25.79 2.50 11.10
C ILE A 39 -25.96 4.02 11.33
N GLU A 40 -26.28 4.79 10.29
CA GLU A 40 -26.45 6.24 10.37
C GLU A 40 -27.57 6.63 11.35
N LYS A 41 -28.71 5.94 11.31
CA LYS A 41 -29.83 6.19 12.23
C LYS A 41 -29.47 5.94 13.69
N GLN A 42 -28.62 4.96 13.98
CA GLN A 42 -28.28 4.55 15.35
C GLN A 42 -27.06 5.27 15.92
N THR A 43 -26.15 5.74 15.05
CA THR A 43 -24.84 6.29 15.46
C THR A 43 -24.62 7.73 15.01
N ASN A 44 -25.50 8.27 14.16
CA ASN A 44 -25.31 9.52 13.43
C ASN A 44 -24.04 9.54 12.55
N LYS A 45 -23.51 8.35 12.20
CA LYS A 45 -22.32 8.20 11.34
C LYS A 45 -22.70 7.60 10.00
N LYS A 46 -22.39 8.32 8.92
CA LYS A 46 -22.52 7.82 7.56
C LYS A 46 -21.26 7.08 7.14
N VAL A 47 -21.24 5.77 7.38
CA VAL A 47 -20.10 4.90 7.04
C VAL A 47 -19.96 4.72 5.53
N ARG A 48 -18.74 4.42 5.08
CA ARG A 48 -18.43 4.12 3.67
C ARG A 48 -18.13 2.63 3.50
N ILE A 49 -18.83 1.95 2.60
CA ILE A 49 -18.57 0.53 2.33
C ILE A 49 -17.30 0.40 1.47
N LEU A 50 -16.38 -0.45 1.92
CA LEU A 50 -15.09 -0.70 1.27
C LEU A 50 -15.08 -2.03 0.50
N GLU A 51 -15.68 -3.05 1.10
CA GLU A 51 -15.58 -4.42 0.60
C GLU A 51 -16.85 -5.20 0.96
N THR A 52 -17.26 -6.11 0.10
CA THR A 52 -18.37 -7.05 0.36
C THR A 52 -17.98 -8.42 -0.16
N LYS A 53 -18.10 -9.44 0.68
CA LYS A 53 -17.76 -10.83 0.36
C LYS A 53 -18.85 -11.79 0.83
N PRO A 54 -19.22 -12.78 0.01
CA PRO A 54 -20.16 -13.82 0.42
C PRO A 54 -19.53 -14.76 1.45
N LEU A 55 -20.36 -15.38 2.28
CA LEU A 55 -20.00 -16.53 3.11
C LEU A 55 -20.47 -17.81 2.44
N LYS A 56 -19.65 -18.87 2.46
CA LYS A 56 -20.03 -20.19 1.92
C LYS A 56 -20.98 -20.94 2.84
N SER A 57 -20.91 -20.68 4.15
CA SER A 57 -21.73 -21.31 5.18
C SER A 57 -23.17 -20.77 5.21
N ASN A 58 -23.42 -19.57 4.70
CA ASN A 58 -24.74 -18.94 4.75
C ASN A 58 -24.96 -17.96 3.57
N GLN A 59 -25.98 -18.22 2.76
CA GLN A 59 -26.33 -17.40 1.59
C GLN A 59 -27.03 -16.07 1.93
N ASP A 60 -27.58 -15.96 3.14
CA ASP A 60 -28.28 -14.77 3.62
C ASP A 60 -27.39 -13.84 4.45
N LEU A 61 -26.13 -14.22 4.69
CA LEU A 61 -25.14 -13.40 5.39
C LEU A 61 -23.95 -13.08 4.50
N LYS A 62 -23.43 -11.86 4.64
CA LYS A 62 -22.22 -11.41 3.95
C LYS A 62 -21.26 -10.75 4.92
N ILE A 63 -19.97 -10.87 4.64
CA ILE A 63 -18.96 -10.02 5.28
C ILE A 63 -18.93 -8.70 4.54
N VAL A 64 -19.08 -7.60 5.27
CA VAL A 64 -18.98 -6.24 4.75
C VAL A 64 -17.93 -5.51 5.57
N VAL A 65 -16.98 -4.85 4.89
CA VAL A 65 -16.02 -3.96 5.56
C VAL A 65 -16.47 -2.53 5.32
N VAL A 66 -16.65 -1.77 6.40
CA VAL A 66 -17.01 -0.35 6.35
C VAL A 66 -15.88 0.51 6.92
N GLU A 67 -15.81 1.77 6.52
CA GLU A 67 -14.95 2.79 7.10
C GLU A 67 -15.78 3.72 7.98
N ASP A 68 -15.36 3.88 9.23
CA ASP A 68 -15.87 4.91 10.13
C ASP A 68 -15.43 6.29 9.63
N PRO A 69 -16.36 7.25 9.44
CA PRO A 69 -16.04 8.52 8.80
C PRO A 69 -15.14 9.42 9.65
N ASP A 70 -15.07 9.22 10.96
CA ASP A 70 -14.33 10.08 11.88
C ASP A 70 -12.92 9.55 12.09
N THR A 71 -12.83 8.28 12.49
CA THR A 71 -11.56 7.61 12.83
C THR A 71 -10.84 7.06 11.61
N LYS A 72 -11.54 6.89 10.49
CA LYS A 72 -11.09 6.16 9.29
C LYS A 72 -10.74 4.70 9.58
N TYR A 73 -11.18 4.15 10.72
CA TYR A 73 -11.03 2.73 11.00
C TYR A 73 -11.91 1.91 10.07
N GLN A 74 -11.35 0.80 9.63
CA GLN A 74 -12.09 -0.23 8.93
C GLN A 74 -12.73 -1.17 9.95
N ILE A 75 -13.99 -1.52 9.77
CA ILE A 75 -14.75 -2.34 10.70
C ILE A 75 -15.35 -3.49 9.89
N PRO A 76 -14.97 -4.75 10.18
CA PRO A 76 -15.59 -5.90 9.53
C PRO A 76 -16.92 -6.22 10.22
N LEU A 77 -17.94 -6.43 9.40
CA LEU A 77 -19.31 -6.69 9.82
C LEU A 77 -19.82 -7.96 9.15
N VAL A 78 -20.70 -8.68 9.83
CA VAL A 78 -21.60 -9.65 9.22
C VAL A 78 -22.96 -8.98 9.05
N VAL A 79 -23.46 -8.99 7.81
CA VAL A 79 -24.66 -8.24 7.43
C VAL A 79 -25.64 -9.18 6.75
N SER A 80 -26.92 -9.07 7.13
CA SER A 80 -28.00 -9.82 6.48
C SER A 80 -28.22 -9.37 5.03
N LYS A 81 -28.81 -10.26 4.22
CA LYS A 81 -29.11 -10.04 2.79
C LYS A 81 -29.93 -8.80 2.51
N ASP A 82 -30.77 -8.37 3.46
CA ASP A 82 -31.59 -7.17 3.37
C ASP A 82 -30.92 -5.91 3.96
N GLY A 83 -29.75 -6.05 4.59
CA GLY A 83 -28.99 -4.97 5.21
C GLY A 83 -29.51 -4.49 6.57
N ASN A 84 -30.50 -5.18 7.16
CA ASN A 84 -31.17 -4.72 8.37
C ASN A 84 -30.56 -5.26 9.68
N LEU A 85 -29.85 -6.39 9.62
CA LEU A 85 -29.08 -6.94 10.74
C LEU A 85 -27.59 -6.70 10.52
N VAL A 86 -26.92 -6.15 11.53
CA VAL A 86 -25.51 -5.79 11.50
C VAL A 86 -24.85 -6.33 12.76
N ILE A 87 -23.82 -7.18 12.58
CA ILE A 87 -23.07 -7.79 13.69
C ILE A 87 -21.59 -7.46 13.50
N GLY A 88 -20.96 -6.93 14.54
CA GLY A 88 -19.51 -6.72 14.54
C GLY A 88 -18.76 -8.05 14.45
N LEU A 89 -17.91 -8.21 13.45
CA LEU A 89 -17.10 -9.41 13.30
C LEU A 89 -15.90 -9.32 14.27
N SER A 90 -15.65 -10.39 15.02
CA SER A 90 -14.56 -10.51 15.97
C SER A 90 -13.73 -11.77 15.71
N ASN A 91 -12.76 -12.07 16.57
CA ASN A 91 -12.02 -13.34 16.52
C ASN A 91 -12.88 -14.55 16.91
N ILE A 92 -14.05 -14.32 17.53
CA ILE A 92 -15.01 -15.37 17.85
C ILE A 92 -15.89 -15.60 16.62
N PHE A 93 -15.40 -16.42 15.70
CA PHE A 93 -16.12 -16.85 14.51
C PHE A 93 -15.76 -18.31 14.20
N PHE A 94 -16.77 -19.17 14.12
CA PHE A 94 -16.60 -20.59 13.82
C PHE A 94 -17.57 -20.99 12.70
N SER A 95 -17.12 -21.85 11.81
CA SER A 95 -17.89 -22.35 10.68
C SER A 95 -17.42 -23.77 10.33
N ASP A 96 -18.33 -24.61 9.82
CA ASP A 96 -17.97 -25.91 9.23
C ASP A 96 -17.25 -25.75 7.87
N LYS A 97 -17.29 -24.55 7.28
CA LYS A 97 -16.55 -24.19 6.08
C LYS A 97 -15.22 -23.54 6.45
N SER A 98 -14.12 -24.28 6.27
CA SER A 98 -12.76 -23.80 6.53
C SER A 98 -12.40 -22.52 5.75
N ASP A 99 -12.94 -22.37 4.53
CA ASP A 99 -12.71 -21.19 3.70
C ASP A 99 -13.27 -19.91 4.32
N ASP A 100 -14.42 -19.99 5.00
CA ASP A 100 -15.01 -18.83 5.69
C ASP A 100 -14.19 -18.47 6.93
N VAL A 101 -13.71 -19.47 7.68
CA VAL A 101 -12.80 -19.24 8.83
C VAL A 101 -11.53 -18.55 8.37
N LYS A 102 -10.92 -19.02 7.27
CA LYS A 102 -9.74 -18.40 6.66
C LYS A 102 -10.02 -16.97 6.20
N LEU A 103 -11.14 -16.75 5.51
CA LEU A 103 -11.55 -15.43 5.06
C LEU A 103 -11.69 -14.44 6.22
N VAL A 104 -12.38 -14.83 7.30
CA VAL A 104 -12.54 -13.99 8.50
C VAL A 104 -11.19 -13.68 9.14
N ALA A 105 -10.31 -14.67 9.29
CA ALA A 105 -8.99 -14.48 9.86
C ALA A 105 -8.14 -13.49 9.05
N GLU A 106 -8.09 -13.65 7.72
CA GLU A 106 -7.36 -12.75 6.82
C GLU A 106 -7.94 -11.33 6.85
N THR A 107 -9.27 -11.19 6.83
CA THR A 107 -9.94 -9.89 6.92
C THR A 107 -9.64 -9.20 8.25
N ASN A 108 -9.74 -9.90 9.38
CA ASN A 108 -9.46 -9.34 10.71
C ASN A 108 -7.99 -8.92 10.83
N GLN A 109 -7.04 -9.76 10.37
CA GLN A 109 -5.62 -9.43 10.40
C GLN A 109 -5.30 -8.19 9.55
N LYS A 110 -5.83 -8.14 8.32
CA LYS A 110 -5.68 -6.98 7.42
C LYS A 110 -6.21 -5.70 8.09
N ILE A 111 -7.43 -5.75 8.64
CA ILE A 111 -8.07 -4.58 9.24
C ILE A 111 -7.35 -4.14 10.52
N GLN A 112 -6.93 -5.06 11.38
CA GLN A 112 -6.17 -4.73 12.59
C GLN A 112 -4.86 -4.00 12.24
N ALA A 113 -4.14 -4.46 11.21
CA ALA A 113 -2.93 -3.78 10.75
C ALA A 113 -3.24 -2.36 10.23
N LEU A 114 -4.32 -2.20 9.45
CA LEU A 114 -4.75 -0.90 8.92
C LEU A 114 -5.19 0.06 10.03
N ASN A 115 -5.97 -0.41 11.00
CA ASN A 115 -6.46 0.41 12.11
C ASN A 115 -5.34 0.77 13.09
N ALA A 116 -4.40 -0.15 13.37
CA ALA A 116 -3.21 0.17 14.16
C ALA A 116 -2.36 1.24 13.46
N THR A 117 -2.25 1.18 12.13
CA THR A 117 -1.58 2.22 11.34
C THR A 117 -2.33 3.55 11.41
N GLN A 118 -3.66 3.53 11.28
CA GLN A 118 -4.51 4.71 11.37
C GLN A 118 -4.47 5.36 12.76
N GLN A 119 -4.53 4.56 13.83
CA GLN A 119 -4.45 5.04 15.22
C GLN A 119 -3.12 5.76 15.48
N ASN A 120 -2.06 5.29 14.83
CA ASN A 120 -0.72 5.85 14.98
C ASN A 120 -0.35 6.83 13.87
N SER A 121 -1.27 7.26 13.00
CA SER A 121 -0.94 8.08 11.82
C SER A 121 -0.24 9.38 12.18
N ALA A 122 -0.67 10.06 13.26
CA ALA A 122 0.00 11.27 13.75
C ALA A 122 1.43 11.00 14.23
N LYS A 123 1.65 9.88 14.94
CA LYS A 123 2.98 9.45 15.38
C LYS A 123 3.85 9.05 14.19
N LEU A 124 3.30 8.33 13.22
CA LEU A 124 3.97 7.97 11.97
C LEU A 124 4.37 9.22 11.18
N ASN A 125 3.46 10.18 11.02
CA ASN A 125 3.77 11.46 10.38
C ASN A 125 4.90 12.19 11.10
N ALA A 126 4.86 12.27 12.44
CA ALA A 126 5.94 12.88 13.23
C ALA A 126 7.29 12.18 12.97
N ILE A 127 7.31 10.84 13.02
CA ILE A 127 8.52 10.04 12.70
C ILE A 127 9.07 10.40 11.32
N PHE A 128 8.22 10.42 10.28
CA PHE A 128 8.66 10.73 8.91
C PHE A 128 9.06 12.20 8.71
N ASN A 129 8.48 13.13 9.48
CA ASN A 129 8.84 14.55 9.45
C ASN A 129 10.17 14.85 10.17
N GLU A 130 10.58 14.00 11.11
CA GLU A 130 11.86 14.11 11.80
C GLU A 130 13.04 13.50 11.02
N ILE A 131 12.77 12.75 9.94
CA ILE A 131 13.82 12.22 9.07
C ILE A 131 14.54 13.40 8.38
N PRO A 132 15.89 13.44 8.36
CA PRO A 132 16.62 14.49 7.66
C PRO A 132 16.18 14.61 6.19
N ALA A 133 15.97 15.84 5.72
CA ALA A 133 15.37 16.11 4.41
C ALA A 133 16.12 15.47 3.22
N ASP A 134 17.44 15.28 3.36
CA ASP A 134 18.29 14.67 2.34
C ASP A 134 18.42 13.14 2.45
N TYR A 135 17.87 12.54 3.51
CA TYR A 135 17.98 11.11 3.80
C TYR A 135 17.00 10.27 2.98
N ALA A 136 15.73 10.70 2.91
CA ALA A 136 14.74 9.99 2.11
C ALA A 136 15.06 10.12 0.61
N ILE A 137 14.98 9.00 -0.09
CA ILE A 137 15.17 8.96 -1.54
C ILE A 137 13.81 9.17 -2.16
N GLU A 138 13.53 10.41 -2.57
CA GLU A 138 12.30 10.74 -3.28
C GLU A 138 12.41 10.36 -4.77
N LEU A 139 11.45 9.57 -5.21
CA LEU A 139 11.28 9.08 -6.57
C LEU A 139 9.87 9.50 -7.03
N PRO A 140 9.74 10.51 -7.91
CA PRO A 140 8.45 11.01 -8.35
C PRO A 140 7.66 9.95 -9.14
N SER A 141 6.34 10.00 -9.00
CA SER A 141 5.41 9.17 -9.78
C SER A 141 5.67 9.32 -11.29
N THR A 142 5.58 8.21 -12.04
CA THR A 142 5.61 8.22 -13.52
C THR A 142 4.33 8.81 -14.10
N ASN A 143 3.25 8.88 -13.31
CA ASN A 143 2.01 9.55 -13.67
C ASN A 143 1.90 10.89 -12.93
N ALA A 144 1.91 12.00 -13.66
CA ALA A 144 1.85 13.36 -13.10
C ALA A 144 0.60 13.61 -12.24
N ALA A 145 -0.52 12.95 -12.53
CA ALA A 145 -1.76 13.06 -11.74
C ALA A 145 -1.62 12.48 -10.32
N ASN A 146 -0.62 11.62 -10.11
CA ASN A 146 -0.38 10.91 -8.86
C ASN A 146 0.82 11.48 -8.07
N LYS A 147 1.42 12.59 -8.52
CA LYS A 147 2.65 13.16 -7.92
C LYS A 147 2.50 13.54 -6.44
N ASP A 148 1.30 13.92 -6.03
CA ASP A 148 1.01 14.37 -4.65
C ASP A 148 0.62 13.21 -3.73
N LYS A 149 0.49 11.98 -4.27
CA LYS A 149 0.25 10.76 -3.48
C LYS A 149 1.59 10.22 -2.99
N ILE A 150 1.89 10.40 -1.71
CA ILE A 150 3.18 10.03 -1.14
C ILE A 150 3.10 8.65 -0.46
N LEU A 151 3.97 7.73 -0.87
CA LEU A 151 4.19 6.44 -0.23
C LEU A 151 5.59 6.39 0.40
N TYR A 152 5.66 6.33 1.73
CA TYR A 152 6.90 6.00 2.41
C TYR A 152 7.14 4.48 2.39
N ILE A 153 8.38 4.09 2.13
CA ILE A 153 8.84 2.70 2.22
C ILE A 153 10.09 2.67 3.10
N VAL A 154 9.95 2.19 4.34
CA VAL A 154 11.10 1.90 5.21
C VAL A 154 11.63 0.52 4.85
N SER A 155 12.90 0.44 4.46
CA SER A 155 13.47 -0.73 3.81
C SER A 155 14.91 -0.97 4.24
N ASP A 156 15.28 -2.22 4.50
CA ASP A 156 16.64 -2.61 4.86
C ASP A 156 17.32 -3.36 3.69
N PRO A 157 18.54 -2.97 3.29
CA PRO A 157 19.22 -3.52 2.11
C PRO A 157 19.72 -4.97 2.26
N MET A 158 19.73 -5.51 3.48
CA MET A 158 20.07 -6.93 3.75
C MET A 158 18.82 -7.82 3.92
N CYS A 159 17.61 -7.25 3.87
CA CYS A 159 16.37 -7.99 4.07
C CYS A 159 15.84 -8.61 2.77
N PRO A 160 15.64 -9.94 2.67
CA PRO A 160 15.07 -10.58 1.47
C PRO A 160 13.67 -10.09 1.12
N HIS A 161 12.83 -9.81 2.11
CA HIS A 161 11.50 -9.25 1.87
C HIS A 161 11.56 -7.82 1.34
N CYS A 162 12.54 -7.01 1.76
CA CYS A 162 12.77 -5.67 1.22
C CYS A 162 13.31 -5.73 -0.22
N GLN A 163 14.20 -6.68 -0.53
CA GLN A 163 14.65 -6.93 -1.90
C GLN A 163 13.48 -7.31 -2.82
N LYS A 164 12.58 -8.18 -2.36
CA LYS A 164 11.34 -8.50 -3.08
C LYS A 164 10.42 -7.29 -3.24
N GLU A 165 10.37 -6.41 -2.24
CA GLU A 165 9.58 -5.18 -2.35
C GLU A 165 10.18 -4.18 -3.33
N LEU A 166 11.51 -4.11 -3.42
CA LEU A 166 12.23 -3.27 -4.39
C LEU A 166 11.87 -3.64 -5.84
N THR A 167 11.60 -4.91 -6.15
CA THR A 167 11.18 -5.31 -7.51
C THR A 167 9.81 -4.73 -7.91
N LYS A 168 9.01 -4.27 -6.94
CA LYS A 168 7.70 -3.63 -7.18
C LYS A 168 7.79 -2.11 -7.22
N LEU A 169 8.97 -1.53 -7.02
CA LEU A 169 9.14 -0.08 -6.91
C LEU A 169 8.60 0.66 -8.14
N ARG A 170 8.86 0.16 -9.35
CA ARG A 170 8.34 0.75 -10.59
C ARG A 170 6.82 0.68 -10.70
N ASP A 171 6.19 -0.35 -10.13
CA ASP A 171 4.73 -0.43 -10.07
C ASP A 171 4.15 0.58 -9.08
N HIS A 172 4.79 0.76 -7.91
CA HIS A 172 4.40 1.79 -6.96
C HIS A 172 4.48 3.20 -7.55
N LEU A 173 5.50 3.47 -8.38
CA LEU A 173 5.68 4.75 -9.07
C LEU A 173 4.58 5.06 -10.08
N LYS A 174 3.78 4.08 -10.53
CA LYS A 174 2.60 4.37 -11.37
C LYS A 174 1.51 5.09 -10.58
N GLU A 175 1.43 4.79 -9.29
CA GLU A 175 0.33 5.21 -8.40
C GLU A 175 0.73 6.26 -7.38
N ASN A 176 2.02 6.41 -7.08
CA ASN A 176 2.53 7.26 -5.99
C ASN A 176 3.90 7.84 -6.32
N THR A 177 4.21 9.00 -5.75
CA THR A 177 5.59 9.40 -5.47
C THR A 177 6.08 8.60 -4.27
N VAL A 178 7.22 7.91 -4.43
CA VAL A 178 7.79 7.08 -3.38
C VAL A 178 8.88 7.85 -2.64
N ARG A 179 8.83 7.81 -1.30
CA ARG A 179 9.92 8.25 -0.42
C ARG A 179 10.52 7.04 0.26
N MET A 180 11.59 6.52 -0.31
CA MET A 180 12.26 5.32 0.21
C MET A 180 13.24 5.72 1.31
N VAL A 181 13.07 5.15 2.49
CA VAL A 181 13.91 5.36 3.68
C VAL A 181 14.72 4.09 3.90
N VAL A 182 15.96 4.11 3.42
CA VAL A 182 16.86 2.96 3.54
C VAL A 182 17.51 2.97 4.93
N VAL A 183 17.27 1.95 5.73
CA VAL A 183 17.71 1.86 7.13
C VAL A 183 18.80 0.80 7.31
N GLY A 184 19.57 0.94 8.39
CA GLY A 184 20.56 -0.05 8.85
C GLY A 184 20.04 -0.87 10.03
N TRP A 185 18.89 -1.53 9.88
CA TRP A 185 18.14 -2.13 10.99
C TRP A 185 18.59 -3.55 11.34
N LEU A 186 18.93 -4.37 10.34
CA LEU A 186 19.24 -5.79 10.53
C LEU A 186 20.70 -6.09 10.89
N GLY A 187 21.53 -5.06 11.07
CA GLY A 187 22.90 -5.18 11.56
C GLY A 187 23.92 -4.37 10.78
N VAL A 188 25.20 -4.68 11.02
CA VAL A 188 26.35 -3.89 10.52
C VAL A 188 26.36 -3.76 9.01
N ASN A 189 26.15 -4.86 8.27
CA ASN A 189 26.12 -4.82 6.81
C ASN A 189 24.95 -4.00 6.25
N SER A 190 23.82 -3.95 6.98
CA SER A 190 22.69 -3.09 6.62
C SER A 190 23.06 -1.62 6.76
N ALA A 191 23.67 -1.24 7.89
CA ALA A 191 24.13 0.11 8.13
C ALA A 191 25.16 0.56 7.08
N LYS A 192 26.14 -0.30 6.77
CA LYS A 192 27.15 -0.05 5.73
C LYS A 192 26.55 0.14 4.34
N LYS A 193 25.65 -0.76 3.92
CA LYS A 193 24.95 -0.63 2.62
C LYS A 193 24.09 0.63 2.57
N ALA A 194 23.39 0.96 3.65
CA ALA A 194 22.59 2.18 3.73
C ALA A 194 23.47 3.44 3.65
N ALA A 195 24.64 3.45 4.29
CA ALA A 195 25.60 4.56 4.23
C ALA A 195 26.14 4.77 2.81
N LEU A 196 26.52 3.67 2.13
CA LEU A 196 26.94 3.71 0.72
C LEU A 196 25.82 4.20 -0.20
N ILE A 197 24.57 3.80 0.05
CA ILE A 197 23.41 4.31 -0.70
C ILE A 197 23.26 5.82 -0.49
N GLN A 198 23.39 6.32 0.74
CA GLN A 198 23.33 7.77 0.99
C GLN A 198 24.42 8.54 0.24
N GLU A 199 25.64 8.00 0.21
CA GLU A 199 26.77 8.57 -0.51
C GLU A 199 26.49 8.63 -2.03
N GLU A 200 26.10 7.50 -2.61
CA GLU A 200 25.82 7.38 -4.05
C GLU A 200 24.59 8.22 -4.45
N MET A 201 23.59 8.34 -3.58
CA MET A 201 22.43 9.21 -3.80
C MET A 201 22.79 10.69 -3.76
N ALA A 202 23.69 11.11 -2.87
CA ALA A 202 24.22 12.47 -2.86
C ALA A 202 24.96 12.79 -4.17
N LYS A 203 25.85 11.90 -4.62
CA LYS A 203 26.55 12.01 -5.92
C LYS A 203 25.55 12.05 -7.09
N ALA A 204 24.55 11.18 -7.07
CA ALA A 204 23.52 11.10 -8.11
C ALA A 204 22.70 12.41 -8.20
N ARG A 205 22.31 12.99 -7.06
CA ARG A 205 21.61 14.29 -7.02
C ARG A 205 22.49 15.41 -7.56
N ALA A 206 23.76 15.47 -7.14
CA ALA A 206 24.71 16.51 -7.58
C ALA A 206 24.91 16.52 -9.10
N ARG A 207 24.89 15.34 -9.75
CA ARG A 207 25.00 15.21 -11.21
C ARG A 207 23.66 15.23 -11.97
N GLY A 208 22.54 15.49 -11.31
CA GLY A 208 21.21 15.53 -11.95
C GLY A 208 20.69 14.18 -12.45
N ALA A 209 21.02 13.08 -11.78
CA ALA A 209 20.64 11.72 -12.18
C ALA A 209 19.12 11.52 -12.23
N SER A 210 18.69 10.69 -13.20
CA SER A 210 17.28 10.35 -13.43
C SER A 210 16.72 9.44 -12.33
N VAL A 211 15.40 9.18 -12.38
CA VAL A 211 14.74 8.21 -11.49
C VAL A 211 15.30 6.81 -11.70
N GLU A 212 15.48 6.38 -12.95
CA GLU A 212 16.02 5.06 -13.28
C GLU A 212 17.49 4.90 -12.86
N ASP A 213 18.29 5.97 -12.92
CA ASP A 213 19.66 5.94 -12.36
C ASP A 213 19.64 5.65 -10.86
N LYS A 214 18.73 6.29 -10.12
CA LYS A 214 18.58 6.09 -8.68
C LYS A 214 18.09 4.68 -8.36
N ILE A 215 17.12 4.16 -9.12
CA ILE A 215 16.65 2.78 -8.96
C ILE A 215 17.79 1.79 -9.24
N SER A 216 18.59 2.02 -10.27
CA SER A 216 19.74 1.17 -10.60
C SER A 216 20.79 1.17 -9.48
N ILE A 217 21.03 2.30 -8.82
CA ILE A 217 21.91 2.38 -7.64
C ILE A 217 21.35 1.52 -6.50
N LEU A 218 20.04 1.61 -6.22
CA LEU A 218 19.38 0.80 -5.20
C LEU A 218 19.50 -0.68 -5.52
N GLU A 219 19.14 -1.12 -6.73
CA GLU A 219 19.20 -2.52 -7.17
C GLU A 219 20.62 -3.08 -7.08
N LYS A 220 21.63 -2.31 -7.54
CA LYS A 220 23.05 -2.67 -7.45
C LYS A 220 23.47 -2.95 -6.01
N ILE A 221 23.15 -2.04 -5.08
CA ILE A 221 23.62 -2.16 -3.70
C ILE A 221 22.77 -3.17 -2.89
N TYR A 222 21.47 -3.28 -3.19
CA TYR A 222 20.59 -4.28 -2.56
C TYR A 222 20.90 -5.71 -2.98
N SER A 223 21.50 -5.92 -4.15
CA SER A 223 21.90 -7.25 -4.64
C SER A 223 22.67 -8.05 -3.58
N THR A 224 22.36 -9.35 -3.49
CA THR A 224 23.09 -10.29 -2.63
C THR A 224 24.50 -10.59 -3.16
N GLN A 225 24.77 -10.27 -4.43
CA GLN A 225 26.10 -10.39 -5.07
C GLN A 225 26.96 -9.14 -4.86
N TYR A 226 26.41 -8.05 -4.30
CA TYR A 226 27.18 -6.84 -4.03
C TYR A 226 28.22 -7.10 -2.94
N ASP A 227 29.49 -7.09 -3.32
CA ASP A 227 30.60 -7.25 -2.38
C ASP A 227 30.77 -5.99 -1.53
N ILE A 228 30.15 -6.02 -0.36
CA ILE A 228 30.17 -4.94 0.63
C ILE A 228 31.54 -4.78 1.31
N ASN A 229 32.35 -5.84 1.35
CA ASN A 229 33.66 -5.81 2.02
C ASN A 229 34.70 -5.12 1.16
N ALA A 230 34.57 -5.21 -0.17
CA ALA A 230 35.40 -4.48 -1.12
C ALA A 230 35.17 -2.95 -1.12
N GLN A 231 34.12 -2.46 -0.44
CA GLN A 231 33.78 -1.03 -0.43
C GLN A 231 34.33 -0.35 0.82
N LYS A 232 34.88 0.85 0.62
CA LYS A 232 35.24 1.76 1.71
C LYS A 232 33.98 2.39 2.27
N GLU A 233 33.79 2.30 3.58
CA GLU A 233 32.63 2.87 4.26
C GLU A 233 32.82 4.37 4.56
N PRO A 234 31.81 5.22 4.27
CA PRO A 234 31.78 6.60 4.74
C PRO A 234 31.28 6.68 6.19
N GLU A 235 32.21 6.90 7.12
CA GLU A 235 31.97 6.82 8.57
C GLU A 235 30.96 7.86 9.11
N ASP A 236 30.95 9.06 8.53
CA ASP A 236 30.01 10.13 8.84
C ASP A 236 28.58 9.75 8.43
N LEU A 237 28.42 9.17 7.24
CA LEU A 237 27.14 8.68 6.74
C LEU A 237 26.67 7.44 7.50
N ARG A 238 27.59 6.57 7.95
CA ARG A 238 27.26 5.44 8.85
C ARG A 238 26.60 5.94 10.13
N THR A 239 27.21 6.92 10.80
CA THR A 239 26.66 7.53 12.02
C THR A 239 25.28 8.16 11.76
N LYS A 240 25.11 8.85 10.62
CA LYS A 240 23.81 9.41 10.22
C LYS A 240 22.74 8.34 10.02
N VAL A 241 23.09 7.22 9.37
CA VAL A 241 22.20 6.07 9.17
C VAL A 241 21.78 5.47 10.50
N GLU A 242 22.72 5.24 11.43
CA GLU A 242 22.42 4.65 12.73
C GLU A 242 21.48 5.54 13.55
N ASN A 243 21.74 6.84 13.60
CA ASN A 243 20.89 7.79 14.31
C ASN A 243 19.49 7.89 13.69
N THR A 244 19.40 7.92 12.36
CA THR A 244 18.12 7.98 11.65
C THR A 244 17.33 6.69 11.86
N THR A 245 18.00 5.54 11.73
CA THR A 245 17.41 4.22 11.99
C THR A 245 16.88 4.14 13.42
N LYS A 246 17.68 4.52 14.42
CA LYS A 246 17.25 4.51 15.82
C LYS A 246 15.96 5.30 16.02
N LYS A 247 15.89 6.55 15.55
CA LYS A 247 14.69 7.40 15.69
C LYS A 247 13.42 6.78 15.08
N ILE A 248 13.55 6.13 13.92
CA ILE A 248 12.43 5.48 13.22
C ILE A 248 11.82 4.35 14.07
N PHE A 249 12.68 3.54 14.72
CA PHE A 249 12.23 2.36 15.46
C PHE A 249 12.03 2.61 16.98
N GLU A 250 12.52 3.72 17.52
CA GLU A 250 12.51 4.02 18.97
C GLU A 250 11.10 4.08 19.58
N SER A 251 10.13 4.61 18.85
CA SER A 251 8.73 4.68 19.32
C SER A 251 8.04 3.31 19.43
N GLY A 252 8.62 2.26 18.81
CA GLY A 252 8.01 0.95 18.67
C GLY A 252 6.76 0.91 17.79
N VAL A 253 6.39 2.02 17.12
CA VAL A 253 5.27 2.06 16.18
C VAL A 253 5.62 1.33 14.88
N ILE A 254 6.82 1.59 14.34
CA ILE A 254 7.40 0.82 13.24
C ILE A 254 8.21 -0.31 13.88
N LYS A 255 7.82 -1.56 13.63
CA LYS A 255 8.41 -2.76 14.30
C LYS A 255 9.20 -3.67 13.37
N GLY A 256 9.27 -3.34 12.08
CA GLY A 256 9.94 -4.17 11.08
C GLY A 256 9.91 -3.56 9.69
N VAL A 257 10.48 -4.30 8.74
CA VAL A 257 10.64 -3.89 7.34
C VAL A 257 10.32 -5.07 6.40
N PRO A 258 9.89 -4.83 5.14
CA PRO A 258 9.53 -3.52 4.59
C PRO A 258 8.26 -2.97 5.24
N PHE A 259 8.27 -1.69 5.62
CA PHE A 259 7.10 -1.00 6.15
C PHE A 259 6.64 0.08 5.18
N LEU A 260 5.39 -0.04 4.74
CA LEU A 260 4.78 0.85 3.75
C LEU A 260 3.76 1.74 4.44
N TYR A 261 3.82 3.04 4.19
CA TYR A 261 2.89 4.02 4.74
C TYR A 261 2.50 5.07 3.72
N HIS A 262 1.22 5.12 3.38
CA HIS A 262 0.66 6.23 2.62
C HIS A 262 0.60 7.45 3.53
N TYR A 263 1.43 8.45 3.24
CA TYR A 263 1.50 9.66 4.02
C TYR A 263 0.19 10.41 3.91
N LYS A 264 -0.39 10.75 5.06
CA LYS A 264 -1.60 11.57 5.16
C LYS A 264 -1.16 12.92 5.71
N ALA A 265 -1.06 13.93 4.84
CA ALA A 265 -0.84 15.30 5.27
C ALA A 265 -2.01 15.79 6.15
#